data_AF-A0A2K1QLG1-F1
#
_entry.id   AF-A0A2K1QLG1-F1
#
_cell.length_a   1.000
_cell.length_b   1.000
_cell.length_c   1.000
_cell.angle_alpha   90.00
_cell.angle_beta   90.00
_cell.angle_gamma   90.00
#
_symmetry.space_group_name_H-M   'P 1'
#
loop_
_entity.id
_entity.type
_entity.pdbx_description
1 polymer ?
#
loop_
_entity_poly.entity_id
_entity_poly.type
_entity_poly.pdbx_seq_one_letter_code
_entity_poly.pdbx_strand_id
1 'polypeptide(L)'
;MFVTLIRRFHNSPRPLIDALSNPYKAKRPWPPDFASLSQKHQFQLERRYRRRAKLKWARPGWVRFTKIAQWGTIGFVLVYSVLFLNWGGNAVAFDQIREWYAGLGKDVWTKRQGDAVDTADPKATSAR
;
A
#
# COMPACT_ATOMS: atom_id res chain seq x y z
N MET A 1 31.15 2.49 11.00
CA MET A 1 30.18 1.91 11.95
C MET A 1 28.86 1.51 11.24
N PHE A 2 28.89 0.63 10.23
CA PHE A 2 27.69 0.23 9.46
C PHE A 2 27.69 -1.23 8.97
N VAL A 3 28.36 -2.16 9.66
CA VAL A 3 28.50 -3.56 9.20
C VAL A 3 27.37 -4.49 9.72
N THR A 4 26.45 -3.99 10.53
CA THR A 4 25.43 -4.83 11.19
C THR A 4 24.09 -4.96 10.44
N LEU A 5 23.87 -4.21 9.35
CA LEU A 5 22.59 -4.20 8.62
C LEU A 5 22.49 -5.26 7.50
N ILE A 6 23.60 -5.82 7.03
CA ILE A 6 23.61 -6.80 5.92
C ILE A 6 23.26 -8.22 6.41
N ARG A 7 23.43 -8.52 7.71
CA ARG A 7 23.28 -9.89 8.24
C ARG A 7 21.82 -10.36 8.42
N ARG A 8 20.81 -9.53 8.13
CA ARG A 8 19.38 -9.84 8.41
C ARG A 8 18.60 -10.45 7.24
N PHE A 9 19.20 -10.60 6.05
CA PHE A 9 18.50 -11.14 4.86
C PHE A 9 18.75 -12.63 4.58
N HIS A 10 19.60 -13.31 5.34
CA HIS A 10 19.78 -14.77 5.26
C HIS A 10 18.98 -15.48 6.37
N ASN A 11 17.65 -15.39 6.30
CA ASN A 11 16.78 -16.25 7.10
C ASN A 11 16.55 -17.53 6.32
N SER A 12 17.47 -18.50 6.41
CA SER A 12 17.11 -19.88 6.10
C SER A 12 15.87 -20.23 6.94
N PRO A 13 14.77 -20.75 6.36
CA PRO A 13 13.66 -21.23 7.16
C PRO A 13 14.24 -22.27 8.11
N ARG A 14 14.24 -21.96 9.41
CA ARG A 14 14.59 -22.94 10.42
C ARG A 14 13.68 -24.14 10.18
N PRO A 15 14.20 -25.37 10.14
CA PRO A 15 13.35 -26.54 10.03
C PRO A 15 12.28 -26.41 11.10
N LEU A 16 11.02 -26.61 10.72
CA LEU A 16 9.91 -26.60 11.65
C LEU A 16 10.13 -27.79 12.59
N ILE A 17 10.82 -27.54 13.69
CA ILE A 17 10.99 -28.53 14.76
C ILE A 17 9.60 -28.70 15.34
N ASP A 18 8.92 -29.76 14.92
CA ASP A 18 7.65 -30.14 15.50
C ASP A 18 7.89 -30.55 16.96
N ALA A 19 6.92 -30.27 17.84
CA ALA A 19 7.02 -30.59 19.26
C ALA A 19 7.27 -32.09 19.49
N LEU A 20 6.82 -32.93 18.55
CA LEU A 20 6.99 -34.38 18.56
C LEU A 20 8.30 -34.87 17.92
N SER A 21 8.89 -34.10 17.01
CA SER A 21 10.10 -34.49 16.27
C SER A 21 11.40 -33.94 16.87
N ASN A 22 11.32 -33.20 17.98
CA ASN A 22 12.49 -32.53 18.59
C ASN A 22 13.34 -33.53 19.40
N PRO A 23 14.65 -33.72 19.07
CA PRO A 23 15.55 -34.53 19.88
C PRO A 23 15.74 -33.98 21.30
N TYR A 24 15.55 -32.68 21.50
CA TYR A 24 15.61 -32.04 22.81
C TYR A 24 14.22 -31.76 23.34
N LYS A 25 13.69 -32.66 24.17
CA LYS A 25 12.37 -32.51 24.79
C LYS A 25 12.37 -31.38 25.84
N ALA A 26 11.34 -30.55 25.82
CA ALA A 26 11.18 -29.51 26.83
C ALA A 26 10.88 -30.14 28.20
N LYS A 27 11.55 -29.65 29.26
CA LYS A 27 11.30 -30.11 30.65
C LYS A 27 9.85 -29.92 31.10
N ARG A 28 9.15 -28.95 30.51
CA ARG A 28 7.71 -28.72 30.70
C ARG A 28 7.05 -28.76 29.32
N PRO A 29 6.18 -29.74 29.04
CA PRO A 29 5.48 -29.80 27.77
C PRO A 29 4.54 -28.59 27.66
N TRP A 30 4.50 -28.01 26.48
CA TRP A 30 3.50 -27.03 26.08
C TRP A 30 2.64 -27.69 25.00
N PRO A 31 1.31 -27.56 24.99
CA PRO A 31 0.45 -26.75 25.86
C PRO A 31 0.25 -27.37 27.25
N PRO A 32 0.05 -26.55 28.30
CA PRO A 32 -0.42 -27.08 29.57
C PRO A 32 -1.86 -27.58 29.44
N ASP A 33 -2.19 -28.68 30.11
CA ASP A 33 -3.56 -29.19 30.16
C ASP A 33 -4.46 -28.24 30.95
N PHE A 34 -5.25 -27.43 30.27
CA PHE A 34 -6.08 -26.40 30.91
C PHE A 34 -7.17 -26.96 31.84
N ALA A 35 -7.54 -28.24 31.69
CA ALA A 35 -8.56 -28.90 32.51
C ALA A 35 -8.07 -29.21 33.94
N SER A 36 -6.76 -29.39 34.16
CA SER A 36 -6.18 -29.70 35.48
C SER A 36 -5.69 -28.46 36.22
N LEU A 37 -5.72 -27.29 35.57
CA LEU A 37 -5.26 -26.02 36.13
C LEU A 37 -6.36 -25.34 36.96
N SER A 38 -5.99 -24.81 38.12
CA SER A 38 -6.86 -23.90 38.88
C SER A 38 -7.26 -22.69 38.04
N GLN A 39 -8.52 -22.26 38.16
CA GLN A 39 -9.10 -21.12 37.43
C GLN A 39 -8.29 -19.82 37.61
N LYS A 40 -7.68 -19.62 38.78
CA LYS A 40 -6.77 -18.49 39.03
C LYS A 40 -5.54 -18.52 38.11
N HIS A 41 -4.97 -19.70 37.88
CA HIS A 41 -3.81 -19.87 37.01
C HIS A 41 -4.19 -19.74 35.53
N GLN A 42 -5.35 -20.28 35.14
CA GLN A 42 -5.91 -20.13 33.80
C GLN A 42 -6.10 -18.64 33.43
N PHE A 43 -6.68 -17.83 34.32
CA PHE A 43 -6.88 -16.40 34.07
C PHE A 43 -5.55 -15.63 33.88
N GLN A 44 -4.50 -15.99 34.63
CA GLN A 44 -3.18 -15.38 34.44
C GLN A 44 -2.57 -15.72 33.08
N LEU A 45 -2.70 -16.97 32.65
CA LEU A 45 -2.24 -17.41 31.33
C LEU A 45 -3.00 -16.70 30.22
N GLU A 46 -4.32 -16.60 30.34
CA GLU A 46 -5.16 -15.87 29.39
C GLU A 46 -4.76 -14.39 29.32
N ARG A 47 -4.59 -13.72 30.47
CA ARG A 47 -4.14 -12.32 30.51
C ARG A 47 -2.77 -12.14 29.85
N ARG A 48 -1.83 -13.05 30.09
CA ARG A 48 -0.49 -13.03 29.46
C ARG A 48 -0.58 -13.28 27.96
N TYR A 49 -1.46 -14.18 27.51
CA TYR A 49 -1.72 -14.43 26.09
C TYR A 49 -2.29 -13.19 25.40
N ARG A 50 -3.37 -12.60 25.92
CA ARG A 50 -3.99 -11.39 25.36
C ARG A 50 -2.99 -10.23 25.21
N ARG A 51 -2.12 -10.03 26.22
CA ARG A 51 -1.04 -9.02 26.16
C ARG A 51 -0.01 -9.30 25.06
N ARG A 52 0.44 -10.55 24.94
CA ARG A 52 1.41 -10.95 23.90
C ARG A 52 0.80 -10.87 22.50
N ALA A 53 -0.47 -11.26 22.36
CA ALA A 53 -1.21 -11.10 21.11
C ALA A 53 -1.26 -9.61 20.73
N LYS A 54 -1.65 -8.72 21.64
CA LYS A 54 -1.65 -7.26 21.39
C LYS A 54 -0.29 -6.74 20.92
N LEU A 55 0.81 -7.23 21.50
CA LEU A 55 2.18 -6.85 21.07
C LEU A 55 2.57 -7.41 19.70
N LYS A 56 2.15 -8.64 19.36
CA LYS A 56 2.38 -9.22 18.02
C LYS A 56 1.57 -8.49 16.94
N TRP A 57 0.36 -8.07 17.29
CA TRP A 57 -0.56 -7.36 16.41
C TRP A 57 -0.38 -5.84 16.42
N ALA A 58 0.47 -5.30 17.32
CA ALA A 58 0.94 -3.93 17.27
C ALA A 58 1.87 -3.78 16.04
N ARG A 59 1.27 -3.58 14.87
CA ARG A 59 1.99 -3.34 13.62
C ARG A 59 2.82 -2.06 13.76
N PRO A 60 4.08 -2.02 13.26
CA PRO A 60 4.88 -0.80 13.23
C PRO A 60 4.24 0.22 12.28
N GLY A 61 3.41 1.11 12.81
CA GLY A 61 2.66 2.10 12.04
C GLY A 61 3.57 3.07 11.28
N TRP A 62 4.66 3.50 11.92
CA TRP A 62 5.62 4.43 11.33
C TRP A 62 6.28 3.87 10.06
N VAL A 63 6.69 2.60 10.08
CA VAL A 63 7.32 1.96 8.91
C VAL A 63 6.33 1.78 7.77
N ARG A 64 5.05 1.55 8.07
CA ARG A 64 4.01 1.50 7.02
C ARG A 64 3.84 2.88 6.38
N PHE A 65 3.80 3.94 7.18
CA PHE A 65 3.67 5.31 6.70
C PHE A 65 4.88 5.70 5.83
N THR A 66 6.11 5.49 6.29
CA THR A 66 7.30 5.84 5.52
C THR A 66 7.41 5.05 4.22
N LYS A 67 6.98 3.79 4.18
CA LYS A 67 6.91 3.02 2.94
C LYS A 67 5.90 3.61 1.96
N ILE A 68 4.70 3.97 2.41
CA ILE A 68 3.70 4.62 1.56
C ILE A 68 4.24 5.96 1.04
N ALA A 69 4.85 6.76 1.91
CA ALA A 69 5.49 8.01 1.52
C ALA A 69 6.61 7.78 0.49
N GLN A 70 7.47 6.78 0.69
CA GLN A 70 8.55 6.44 -0.24
C GLN A 70 8.01 6.08 -1.63
N TRP A 71 7.04 5.17 -1.70
CA TRP A 71 6.40 4.81 -2.98
C TRP A 71 5.63 5.98 -3.60
N GLY A 72 4.99 6.81 -2.76
CA GLY A 72 4.32 8.03 -3.18
C GLY A 72 5.27 9.05 -3.79
N THR A 73 6.42 9.31 -3.16
CA THR A 73 7.44 10.23 -3.68
C THR A 73 8.06 9.69 -4.97
N ILE A 74 8.36 8.39 -5.05
CA ILE A 74 8.87 7.78 -6.30
C ILE A 74 7.83 7.94 -7.42
N GLY A 75 6.57 7.59 -7.18
CA GLY A 75 5.49 7.75 -8.15
C GLY A 75 5.31 9.21 -8.58
N PHE A 76 5.33 10.14 -7.63
CA PHE A 76 5.21 11.58 -7.88
C PHE A 76 6.33 12.10 -8.81
N VAL A 77 7.59 11.74 -8.53
CA VAL A 77 8.73 12.15 -9.37
C VAL A 77 8.63 11.56 -10.77
N LEU A 78 8.18 10.31 -10.91
CA LEU A 78 8.00 9.68 -12.22
C LEU A 78 6.91 10.39 -13.04
N VAL A 79 5.75 10.66 -12.43
CA VAL A 79 4.66 11.39 -13.08
C VAL A 79 5.10 12.79 -13.49
N TYR A 80 5.80 13.51 -12.61
CA TYR A 80 6.34 14.84 -12.92
C TYR A 80 7.35 14.80 -14.07
N SER A 81 8.26 13.82 -14.05
CA SER A 81 9.28 13.64 -15.07
C SER A 81 8.66 13.37 -16.45
N VAL A 82 7.62 12.53 -16.50
CA VAL A 82 6.95 12.19 -17.76
C VAL A 82 6.09 13.34 -18.26
N LEU A 83 5.23 13.94 -17.42
CA LEU A 83 4.24 14.91 -17.88
C LEU A 83 4.75 16.34 -18.00
N PHE A 84 5.65 16.79 -17.11
CA PHE A 84 5.95 18.22 -16.96
C PHE A 84 7.42 18.58 -17.21
N LEU A 85 8.33 17.62 -17.07
CA LEU A 85 9.77 17.89 -17.21
C LEU A 85 10.19 17.86 -18.68
N ASN A 86 10.36 19.03 -19.29
CA ASN A 86 10.91 19.15 -20.64
C ASN A 86 12.43 19.42 -20.56
N TRP A 87 13.25 18.44 -20.95
CA TRP A 87 14.73 18.49 -20.84
C TRP A 87 15.44 19.36 -21.89
N GLY A 88 14.71 20.23 -22.61
CA GLY A 88 15.31 21.29 -23.44
C GLY A 88 16.05 20.82 -24.71
N GLY A 89 16.02 19.52 -25.04
CA GLY A 89 16.60 19.01 -26.29
C GLY A 89 15.75 17.88 -26.87
N ASN A 90 14.98 18.17 -27.92
CA ASN A 90 14.33 17.22 -28.84
C ASN A 90 13.75 15.93 -28.22
N ALA A 91 13.19 15.99 -27.01
CA ALA A 91 12.77 14.81 -26.26
C ALA A 91 11.32 14.41 -26.61
N VAL A 92 11.14 13.93 -27.84
CA VAL A 92 9.84 13.49 -28.42
C VAL A 92 9.23 12.28 -27.70
N ALA A 93 9.97 11.60 -26.81
CA ALA A 93 9.58 10.29 -26.27
C ALA A 93 8.29 10.31 -25.42
N PHE A 94 7.94 11.44 -24.80
CA PHE A 94 6.77 11.54 -23.92
C PHE A 94 5.71 12.56 -24.40
N ASP A 95 5.90 13.18 -25.56
CA ASP A 95 5.01 14.25 -26.05
C ASP A 95 3.62 13.71 -26.40
N GLN A 96 3.52 12.51 -26.98
CA GLN A 96 2.23 11.85 -27.24
C GLN A 96 1.42 11.60 -25.94
N ILE A 97 2.10 11.25 -24.85
CA ILE A 97 1.46 11.02 -23.54
C ILE A 97 1.01 12.35 -22.92
N ARG A 98 1.80 13.41 -23.09
CA ARG A 98 1.47 14.77 -22.61
C ARG A 98 0.27 15.37 -23.35
N GLU A 99 0.23 15.24 -24.67
CA GLU A 99 -0.87 15.72 -25.50
C GLU A 99 -2.18 14.99 -25.20
N TRP A 100 -2.12 13.67 -25.01
CA TRP A 100 -3.26 12.88 -24.56
C TRP A 100 -3.75 13.32 -23.17
N TYR A 101 -2.84 13.52 -22.21
CA TYR A 101 -3.19 13.99 -20.87
C TYR A 101 -3.80 15.40 -20.88
N ALA A 102 -3.22 16.33 -21.63
CA ALA A 102 -3.79 17.65 -21.86
C ALA A 102 -5.17 17.57 -22.55
N GLY A 103 -5.33 16.58 -23.44
CA GLY A 103 -6.57 16.25 -24.13
C GLY A 103 -7.71 15.79 -23.22
N LEU A 104 -7.38 15.05 -22.16
CA LEU A 104 -8.33 14.66 -21.12
C LEU A 104 -8.70 15.85 -20.22
N GLY A 105 -7.71 16.66 -19.85
CA GLY A 105 -7.93 17.87 -19.04
C GLY A 105 -8.89 18.87 -19.70
N LYS A 106 -8.72 19.10 -21.01
CA LYS A 106 -9.61 19.97 -21.78
C LYS A 106 -11.02 19.39 -21.92
N ASP A 107 -11.19 18.09 -22.15
CA ASP A 107 -12.51 17.48 -22.34
C ASP A 107 -13.35 17.52 -21.04
N VAL A 108 -12.69 17.32 -19.89
CA VAL A 108 -13.32 17.44 -18.56
C VAL A 108 -13.76 18.87 -18.23
N TRP A 109 -13.07 19.89 -18.74
CA TRP A 109 -13.33 21.30 -18.42
C TRP A 109 -14.11 22.09 -19.49
N THR A 110 -14.09 21.66 -20.75
CA THR A 110 -14.56 22.47 -21.90
C THR A 110 -15.95 22.06 -22.40
N LYS A 111 -16.56 21.00 -21.85
CA LYS A 111 -17.91 20.50 -22.21
C LYS A 111 -19.06 21.38 -21.68
N ARG A 112 -18.97 22.70 -21.87
CA ARG A 112 -20.01 23.67 -21.44
C ARG A 112 -20.28 24.82 -22.42
N GLN A 113 -19.60 24.90 -23.57
CA GLN A 113 -19.80 26.00 -24.53
C GLN A 113 -20.63 25.62 -25.78
N GLY A 114 -20.83 24.34 -26.08
CA GLY A 114 -21.57 23.88 -27.28
C GLY A 114 -23.09 23.81 -27.11
N ASP A 115 -23.58 23.43 -25.93
CA ASP A 115 -25.02 23.16 -25.72
C ASP A 115 -25.90 24.43 -25.75
N ALA A 116 -25.29 25.63 -25.79
CA ALA A 116 -26.01 26.91 -25.87
C ALA A 116 -26.20 27.42 -27.32
N VAL A 117 -25.50 26.84 -28.32
CA VAL A 117 -25.60 27.29 -29.72
C VAL A 117 -26.60 26.45 -30.51
N ASP A 118 -26.84 25.20 -30.12
CA ASP A 118 -27.74 24.27 -30.82
C ASP A 118 -29.23 24.44 -30.44
N THR A 119 -29.58 25.34 -29.51
CA THR A 119 -30.99 25.71 -29.20
C THR A 119 -31.46 26.94 -30.00
N ALA A 120 -30.63 27.51 -30.87
CA ALA A 120 -31.08 28.48 -31.87
C ALA A 120 -31.69 27.72 -33.06
N ASP A 121 -32.87 27.15 -32.83
CA ASP A 121 -33.66 26.40 -33.81
C ASP A 121 -33.90 27.19 -35.12
N PRO A 122 -33.67 26.57 -36.30
CA PRO A 122 -34.04 27.11 -37.60
C PRO A 122 -35.50 26.78 -37.94
N LYS A 123 -36.47 27.35 -37.21
CA LYS A 123 -37.91 27.24 -37.57
C LYS A 123 -38.69 28.51 -37.23
N ALA A 124 -38.59 29.51 -38.10
CA ALA A 124 -39.63 30.52 -38.28
C ALA A 124 -39.69 30.99 -39.74
N THR A 125 -40.75 30.58 -40.44
CA THR A 125 -41.45 31.39 -41.47
C THR A 125 -40.69 31.61 -42.80
N SER A 126 -40.68 30.72 -43.80
CA SER A 126 -41.80 30.35 -44.70
C SER A 126 -43.10 31.14 -44.55
N ALA A 127 -43.10 32.42 -44.97
CA ALA A 127 -44.28 33.12 -45.48
C ALA A 127 -43.87 34.48 -46.07
N ARG A 128 -43.58 34.52 -47.38
CA ARG A 128 -43.81 35.66 -48.26
C ARG A 128 -43.63 35.25 -49.71
#